data_AF-M7CK25-F1
#
_entry.id   AF-M7CK25-F1
#
_cell.length_a   1.000
_cell.length_b   1.000
_cell.length_c   1.000
_cell.angle_alpha   90.00
_cell.angle_beta   90.00
_cell.angle_gamma   90.00
#
_symmetry.space_group_name_H-M   'P 1'
#
loop_
_entity.id
_entity.type
_entity.pdbx_description
1 polymer ?
#
loop_
_entity_poly.entity_id
_entity_poly.type
_entity_poly.pdbx_seq_one_letter_code
_entity_poly.pdbx_strand_id
1 'polypeptide(L)'
;MADCNKGAELTLTSGEGECEMRMCDTDGEPRGHVAEPTGHVYLARLCARPQALSMETLQGARDGLEQHRELGEELGSCLDLALQRFCREPPCVQGNARMTLSWAGGSLEFLSGDGGYTISVFYHKGNPHYYLHIKDLPGHLYVAWLRSRKERLSSNSLLALFTGLRFSQGDTAALRVCFQRAWEGFRREPQCVQDNARLRVRWGGGELEFVSGQGQCEISVLLADGEPQYHVTELGGDRPVTWSHTSPEPLRVADLARVRERLGCWRALGEELRSCFGEAIPRFSREPHCVQENARMGISWDGGTLELLSGEGQCEISVCCRDGRPQYEVGELPVHMYLARLCAHAEPLSADTLRRVLRKLGSCQEDTGILRACIAHALDQFIRPGVCRRTPGC
;
A
#
# COMPACT_ATOMS: atom_id res chain seq x y z
N MET A 1 52.46 38.92 53.53
CA MET A 1 50.99 38.90 53.52
C MET A 1 50.51 39.89 52.48
N ALA A 2 50.26 39.42 51.27
CA ALA A 2 49.38 40.01 50.25
C ALA A 2 49.53 39.13 49.01
N ASP A 3 48.48 38.40 48.66
CA ASP A 3 48.04 38.37 47.26
C ASP A 3 46.58 37.88 47.22
N CYS A 4 45.68 38.86 47.15
CA CYS A 4 44.28 38.66 46.79
C CYS A 4 44.20 38.77 45.27
N ASN A 5 44.35 37.66 44.55
CA ASN A 5 43.97 37.60 43.15
C ASN A 5 42.48 37.22 43.07
N LYS A 6 41.60 38.19 43.39
CA LYS A 6 40.18 38.11 43.05
C LYS A 6 40.07 38.55 41.60
N GLY A 7 39.64 37.64 40.70
CA GLY A 7 39.38 37.95 39.30
C GLY A 7 38.49 39.20 39.18
N ALA A 8 38.80 40.06 38.21
CA ALA A 8 38.03 41.26 37.96
C ALA A 8 36.67 40.86 37.35
N GLU A 9 35.58 41.22 38.01
CA GLU A 9 34.21 41.10 37.51
C GLU A 9 33.78 42.49 37.01
N LEU A 10 33.53 42.61 35.70
CA LEU A 10 33.00 43.84 35.10
C LEU A 10 31.51 43.66 34.83
N THR A 11 30.68 44.48 35.46
CA THR A 11 29.23 44.51 35.21
C THR A 11 28.90 45.77 34.39
N LEU A 12 28.36 45.57 33.19
CA LEU A 12 27.88 46.63 32.32
C LEU A 12 26.35 46.58 32.29
N THR A 13 25.70 47.70 32.59
CA THR A 13 24.24 47.81 32.55
C THR A 13 23.78 48.78 31.47
N SER A 14 22.65 48.49 30.82
CA SER A 14 22.02 49.33 29.80
C SER A 14 20.51 49.43 30.05
N GLY A 15 19.92 50.59 29.74
CA GLY A 15 18.48 50.86 29.89
C GLY A 15 17.97 50.73 31.32
N GLU A 16 18.24 51.71 32.20
CA GLU A 16 17.83 51.72 33.62
C GLU A 16 18.16 50.44 34.44
N GLY A 17 19.11 49.62 33.98
CA GLY A 17 19.47 48.35 34.64
C GLY A 17 18.69 47.14 34.14
N GLU A 18 17.95 47.26 33.03
CA GLU A 18 17.25 46.14 32.42
C GLU A 18 18.23 45.13 31.83
N CYS A 19 19.22 45.55 31.03
CA CYS A 19 20.23 44.62 30.51
C CYS A 19 21.46 44.63 31.41
N GLU A 20 21.83 43.48 31.99
CA GLU A 20 23.06 43.31 32.76
C GLU A 20 23.99 42.33 32.05
N MET A 21 25.20 42.79 31.73
CA MET A 21 26.28 41.95 31.20
C MET A 21 27.38 41.82 32.25
N ARG A 22 27.59 40.60 32.74
CA ARG A 22 28.70 40.27 33.63
C ARG A 22 29.80 39.60 32.84
N MET A 23 31.00 40.16 32.92
CA MET A 23 32.22 39.58 32.35
C MET A 23 33.11 39.17 33.51
N CYS A 24 33.41 37.87 33.60
CA CYS A 24 34.32 37.33 34.59
C CYS A 24 35.58 36.83 33.88
N ASP A 25 36.74 37.27 34.36
CA ASP A 25 38.02 36.65 34.05
C ASP A 25 38.33 35.60 35.13
N THR A 26 37.86 34.38 34.88
CA THR A 26 38.26 33.20 35.64
C THR A 26 38.92 32.25 34.65
N ASP A 27 40.21 32.00 34.85
CA ASP A 27 41.04 31.05 34.11
C ASP A 27 41.42 31.44 32.66
N GLY A 28 41.46 32.74 32.32
CA GLY A 28 41.96 33.23 31.03
C GLY A 28 41.00 33.08 29.85
N GLU A 29 39.77 32.63 30.11
CA GLU A 29 38.67 32.57 29.14
C GLU A 29 37.59 33.58 29.55
N PRO A 30 37.39 34.69 28.78
CA PRO A 30 36.38 35.68 29.12
C PRO A 30 34.98 35.06 29.00
N ARG A 31 34.30 34.87 30.13
CA ARG A 31 32.91 34.40 30.17
C ARG A 31 31.97 35.58 30.36
N GLY A 32 31.18 35.87 29.33
CA GLY A 32 30.12 36.88 29.37
C GLY A 32 28.75 36.23 29.64
N HIS A 33 28.09 36.61 30.72
CA HIS A 33 26.68 36.29 30.96
C HIS A 33 25.85 37.55 30.79
N VAL A 34 24.88 37.52 29.86
CA VAL A 34 23.91 38.61 29.66
C VAL A 34 22.60 38.13 30.25
N ALA A 35 22.15 38.76 31.33
CA ALA A 35 20.80 38.57 31.84
C ALA A 35 19.83 39.27 30.88
N GLU A 36 18.85 38.53 30.36
CA GLU A 36 17.87 39.06 29.41
C GLU A 36 16.66 39.59 30.19
N PRO A 37 16.43 40.92 30.21
CA PRO A 37 15.39 41.52 31.03
C PRO A 37 13.97 41.16 30.61
N THR A 38 13.78 40.87 29.33
CA THR A 38 12.45 40.79 28.72
C THR A 38 12.44 39.75 27.61
N GLY A 39 11.27 39.11 27.42
CA GLY A 39 11.11 38.07 26.41
C GLY A 39 11.41 38.54 24.99
N HIS A 40 10.96 39.74 24.61
CA HIS A 40 11.23 40.29 23.28
C HIS A 40 12.74 40.39 22.95
N VAL A 41 13.60 40.70 23.95
CA VAL A 41 15.06 40.72 23.78
C VAL A 41 15.60 39.31 23.56
N TYR A 42 15.10 38.32 24.30
CA TYR A 42 15.48 36.92 24.11
C TYR A 42 15.13 36.43 22.70
N LEU A 43 13.88 36.63 22.27
CA LEU A 43 13.44 36.26 20.92
C LEU A 43 14.27 36.98 19.84
N ALA A 44 14.52 38.28 20.00
CA ALA A 44 15.34 39.04 19.05
C ALA A 44 16.77 38.48 18.95
N ARG A 45 17.38 38.07 20.07
CA ARG A 45 18.72 37.45 20.06
C ARG A 45 18.73 36.08 19.38
N LEU A 46 17.70 35.25 19.63
CA LEU A 46 17.54 33.98 18.94
C LEU A 46 17.37 34.17 17.43
N CYS A 47 16.63 35.19 16.99
CA CYS A 47 16.46 35.53 15.57
C CYS A 47 17.72 36.13 14.93
N ALA A 48 18.55 36.84 15.71
CA ALA A 48 19.68 37.59 15.17
C ALA A 48 20.86 36.70 14.72
N ARG A 49 20.97 35.48 15.26
CA ARG A 49 22.09 34.58 14.95
C ARG A 49 21.63 33.12 14.91
N PRO A 50 22.18 32.30 14.00
CA PRO A 50 21.96 30.86 14.01
C PRO A 50 22.38 30.26 15.36
N GLN A 51 21.50 29.46 15.95
CA GLN A 51 21.79 28.68 17.14
C GLN A 51 22.45 27.35 16.75
N ALA A 52 23.20 26.72 17.64
CA ALA A 52 23.66 25.36 17.38
C ALA A 52 22.44 24.43 17.25
N LEU A 53 22.42 23.52 16.28
CA LEU A 53 21.31 22.57 16.07
C LEU A 53 21.59 21.26 16.81
N SER A 54 20.88 21.05 17.91
CA SER A 54 20.83 19.79 18.64
C SER A 54 19.45 19.63 19.28
N MET A 55 19.13 18.43 19.78
CA MET A 55 17.90 18.22 20.54
C MET A 55 17.86 19.08 21.82
N GLU A 56 19.01 19.28 22.46
CA GLU A 56 19.13 20.08 23.68
C GLU A 56 18.89 21.57 23.39
N THR A 57 19.45 22.11 22.31
CA THR A 57 19.28 23.53 21.97
C THR A 57 17.90 23.85 21.42
N LEU A 58 17.27 22.93 20.67
CA LEU A 58 15.88 23.06 20.24
C LEU A 58 14.93 23.08 21.44
N GLN A 59 15.13 22.15 22.39
CA GLN A 59 14.34 22.08 23.61
C GLN A 59 14.59 23.32 24.49
N GLY A 60 15.84 23.72 24.66
CA GLY A 60 16.21 24.92 25.42
C GLY A 60 15.63 26.21 24.83
N ALA A 61 15.60 26.35 23.51
CA ALA A 61 14.94 27.48 22.86
C ALA A 61 13.42 27.48 23.12
N ARG A 62 12.77 26.31 23.02
CA ARG A 62 11.35 26.16 23.33
C ARG A 62 11.04 26.54 24.79
N ASP A 63 11.78 25.96 25.72
CA ASP A 63 11.58 26.15 27.16
C ASP A 63 11.88 27.58 27.58
N GLY A 64 12.93 28.20 27.01
CA GLY A 64 13.25 29.61 27.23
C GLY A 64 12.15 30.54 26.71
N LEU A 65 11.62 30.28 25.51
CA LEU A 65 10.53 31.09 24.95
C LEU A 65 9.25 30.94 25.77
N GLU A 66 8.98 29.75 26.30
CA GLU A 66 7.85 29.48 27.19
C GLU A 66 8.02 30.22 28.54
N GLN A 67 9.20 30.13 29.14
CA GLN A 67 9.53 30.82 30.39
C GLN A 67 9.38 32.35 30.28
N HIS A 68 9.77 32.90 29.13
CA HIS A 68 9.67 34.33 28.85
C HIS A 68 8.30 34.76 28.27
N ARG A 69 7.34 33.84 28.12
CA ARG A 69 5.99 34.08 27.56
C ARG A 69 5.99 34.64 26.12
N GLU A 70 7.01 34.31 25.34
CA GLU A 70 7.14 34.67 23.92
C GLU A 70 6.83 33.47 23.00
N LEU A 71 6.54 32.30 23.56
CA LEU A 71 6.14 31.13 22.80
C LEU A 71 4.69 31.26 22.31
N GLY A 72 4.50 31.90 21.15
CA GLY A 72 3.22 31.91 20.45
C GLY A 72 2.84 30.52 19.91
N GLU A 73 1.55 30.30 19.64
CA GLU A 73 1.00 29.03 19.14
C GLU A 73 1.70 28.54 17.87
N GLU A 74 1.93 29.44 16.90
CA GLU A 74 2.57 29.09 15.62
C GLU A 74 4.01 28.60 15.81
N LEU A 75 4.80 29.34 16.60
CA LEU A 75 6.20 29.02 16.87
C LEU A 75 6.32 27.76 17.74
N GLY A 76 5.48 27.63 18.77
CA GLY A 76 5.39 26.44 19.61
C GLY A 76 5.10 25.19 18.79
N SER A 77 4.10 25.26 17.90
CA SER A 77 3.74 24.16 16.99
C SER A 77 4.90 23.77 16.07
N CYS A 78 5.65 24.74 15.55
CA CYS A 78 6.84 24.48 14.74
C CYS A 78 7.97 23.84 15.54
N LEU A 79 8.25 24.31 16.76
CA LEU A 79 9.27 23.75 17.63
C LEU A 79 8.93 22.32 18.06
N ASP A 80 7.68 22.06 18.43
CA ASP A 80 7.19 20.73 18.80
C ASP A 80 7.34 19.75 17.62
N LEU A 81 6.97 20.18 16.41
CA LEU A 81 7.13 19.36 15.20
C LEU A 81 8.62 19.14 14.88
N ALA A 82 9.46 20.16 15.03
CA ALA A 82 10.90 20.05 14.83
C ALA A 82 11.52 19.03 15.79
N LEU A 83 11.22 19.12 17.09
CA LEU A 83 11.67 18.15 18.11
C LEU A 83 11.20 16.74 17.79
N GLN A 84 9.93 16.57 17.39
CA GLN A 84 9.36 15.27 17.07
C GLN A 84 10.02 14.61 15.84
N ARG A 85 10.38 15.41 14.83
CA ARG A 85 10.87 14.90 13.54
C ARG A 85 12.39 14.82 13.49
N PHE A 86 13.09 15.82 14.00
CA PHE A 86 14.54 15.91 13.91
C PHE A 86 15.25 14.76 14.62
N CYS A 87 14.76 14.34 15.79
CA CYS A 87 15.31 13.18 16.51
C CYS A 87 15.25 11.86 15.71
N ARG A 88 14.40 11.79 14.67
CA ARG A 88 14.26 10.61 13.79
C ARG A 88 15.10 10.71 12.53
N GLU A 89 15.71 11.86 12.27
CA GLU A 89 16.63 12.03 11.14
C GLU A 89 17.91 11.24 11.40
N PRO A 90 18.57 10.69 10.37
CA PRO A 90 19.80 9.93 10.56
C PRO A 90 20.94 10.83 11.09
N PRO A 91 21.92 10.28 11.82
CA PRO A 91 23.02 11.07 12.40
C PRO A 91 23.79 11.93 11.40
N CYS A 92 23.93 11.47 10.16
CA CYS A 92 24.59 12.24 9.09
C CYS A 92 23.84 13.53 8.73
N VAL A 93 22.50 13.51 8.78
CA VAL A 93 21.67 14.71 8.57
C VAL A 93 21.74 15.58 9.81
N GLN A 94 21.54 15.00 11.00
CA GLN A 94 21.58 15.77 12.25
C GLN A 94 22.90 16.53 12.44
N GLY A 95 24.03 15.91 12.07
CA GLY A 95 25.37 16.49 12.23
C GLY A 95 25.74 17.59 11.24
N ASN A 96 25.02 17.75 10.12
CA ASN A 96 25.37 18.72 9.07
C ASN A 96 24.13 19.41 8.46
N ALA A 97 23.17 19.80 9.30
CA ALA A 97 21.91 20.41 8.86
C ALA A 97 21.79 21.89 9.24
N ARG A 98 21.12 22.64 8.37
CA ARG A 98 20.58 23.97 8.63
C ARG A 98 19.07 23.85 8.73
N MET A 99 18.52 24.11 9.90
CA MET A 99 17.08 24.11 10.14
C MET A 99 16.56 25.53 10.27
N THR A 100 15.56 25.89 9.47
CA THR A 100 14.86 27.17 9.55
C THR A 100 13.43 26.94 9.98
N LEU A 101 13.01 27.59 11.06
CA LEU A 101 11.62 27.63 11.53
C LEU A 101 11.03 28.97 11.11
N SER A 102 9.92 28.97 10.39
CA SER A 102 9.27 30.20 9.92
C SER A 102 7.81 30.28 10.36
N TRP A 103 7.39 31.43 10.86
CA TRP A 103 6.02 31.74 11.26
C TRP A 103 5.68 33.19 10.88
N ALA A 104 4.45 33.64 11.14
CA ALA A 104 4.03 34.99 10.73
C ALA A 104 4.85 36.11 11.38
N GLY A 105 5.38 35.88 12.58
CA GLY A 105 6.14 36.85 13.37
C GLY A 105 7.65 36.83 13.14
N GLY A 106 8.19 35.90 12.33
CA GLY A 106 9.63 35.83 12.09
C GLY A 106 10.15 34.46 11.69
N SER A 107 11.46 34.29 11.86
CA SER A 107 12.16 33.03 11.61
C SER A 107 13.28 32.78 12.62
N LEU A 108 13.46 31.52 13.01
CA LEU A 108 14.60 31.04 13.78
C LEU A 108 15.47 30.15 12.91
N GLU A 109 16.77 30.21 13.14
CA GLU A 109 17.75 29.40 12.43
C GLU A 109 18.59 28.60 13.40
N PHE A 110 18.74 27.32 13.11
CA PHE A 110 19.61 26.40 13.82
C PHE A 110 20.59 25.76 12.82
N LEU A 111 21.84 25.60 13.23
CA LEU A 111 22.92 25.10 12.38
C LEU A 111 23.73 24.02 13.10
N SER A 112 23.93 22.88 12.45
CA SER A 112 24.92 21.86 12.83
C SER A 112 25.92 21.68 11.70
N GLY A 113 27.20 21.51 12.06
CA GLY A 113 28.28 21.39 11.08
C GLY A 113 28.34 22.58 10.14
N ASP A 114 28.46 22.31 8.84
CA ASP A 114 28.52 23.32 7.78
C ASP A 114 27.12 23.69 7.24
N GLY A 115 26.05 23.05 7.73
CA GLY A 115 24.69 23.26 7.24
C GLY A 115 24.44 22.74 5.82
N GLY A 116 25.13 21.67 5.43
CA GLY A 116 25.01 21.09 4.08
C GLY A 116 23.61 20.56 3.71
N TYR A 117 22.73 20.34 4.68
CA TYR A 117 21.35 19.88 4.44
C TYR A 117 20.31 20.85 4.97
N THR A 118 19.39 21.27 4.11
CA THR A 118 18.36 22.24 4.49
C THR A 118 17.11 21.53 5.03
N ILE A 119 16.65 21.94 6.22
CA ILE A 119 15.38 21.56 6.82
C ILE A 119 14.55 22.83 6.98
N SER A 120 13.34 22.84 6.44
CA SER A 120 12.38 23.93 6.63
C SER A 120 11.21 23.44 7.45
N VAL A 121 10.93 24.15 8.54
CA VAL A 121 9.75 23.97 9.35
C VAL A 121 8.95 25.26 9.26
N PHE A 122 7.69 25.20 8.85
CA PHE A 122 6.91 26.42 8.66
C PHE A 122 5.45 26.24 9.04
N TYR A 123 4.86 27.29 9.57
CA TYR A 123 3.45 27.32 9.92
C TYR A 123 2.62 27.80 8.73
N HIS A 124 1.60 27.03 8.32
CA HIS A 124 0.71 27.40 7.24
C HIS A 124 -0.72 26.91 7.50
N LYS A 125 -1.70 27.83 7.39
CA LYS A 125 -3.15 27.52 7.52
C LYS A 125 -3.48 26.68 8.76
N GLY A 126 -2.96 27.08 9.91
CA GLY A 126 -3.25 26.42 11.19
C GLY A 126 -2.42 25.16 11.47
N ASN A 127 -1.44 24.81 10.64
CA ASN A 127 -0.66 23.58 10.79
C ASN A 127 0.84 23.82 10.59
N PRO A 128 1.71 23.24 11.46
CA PRO A 128 3.14 23.19 11.20
C PRO A 128 3.47 22.13 10.15
N HIS A 129 4.41 22.44 9.26
CA HIS A 129 4.92 21.53 8.24
C HIS A 129 6.42 21.36 8.42
N TYR A 130 6.91 20.14 8.22
CA TYR A 130 8.34 19.79 8.28
C TYR A 130 8.78 19.24 6.93
N TYR A 131 9.82 19.85 6.35
CA TYR A 131 10.33 19.49 5.04
C TYR A 131 11.85 19.42 5.02
N LEU A 132 12.40 18.23 4.74
CA LEU A 132 13.81 18.04 4.43
C LEU A 132 14.00 18.20 2.92
N HIS A 133 14.89 19.09 2.49
CA HIS A 133 15.13 19.35 1.07
C HIS A 133 15.98 18.24 0.45
N ILE A 134 15.30 17.22 -0.07
CA ILE A 134 15.91 15.99 -0.64
C ILE A 134 16.88 16.26 -1.79
N LYS A 135 16.69 17.37 -2.52
CA LYS A 135 17.53 17.76 -3.67
C LYS A 135 19.01 17.94 -3.31
N ASP A 136 19.29 18.22 -2.04
CA ASP A 136 20.63 18.49 -1.53
C ASP A 136 21.29 17.21 -0.97
N LEU A 137 20.56 16.08 -0.90
CA LEU A 137 21.11 14.82 -0.41
C LEU A 137 21.79 13.99 -1.53
N PRO A 138 23.06 13.60 -1.33
CA PRO A 138 23.65 12.49 -2.05
C PRO A 138 22.81 11.20 -1.90
N GLY A 139 22.75 10.41 -2.96
CA GLY A 139 21.86 9.26 -3.07
C GLY A 139 22.09 8.21 -1.99
N HIS A 140 23.35 7.98 -1.60
CA HIS A 140 23.67 7.07 -0.51
C HIS A 140 23.14 7.55 0.86
N LEU A 141 23.10 8.87 1.11
CA LEU A 141 22.50 9.43 2.32
C LEU A 141 20.98 9.40 2.27
N TYR A 142 20.40 9.61 1.08
CA TYR A 142 18.96 9.40 0.89
C TYR A 142 18.56 7.95 1.19
N VAL A 143 19.35 6.96 0.74
CA VAL A 143 19.11 5.55 1.12
C VAL A 143 19.23 5.34 2.63
N ALA A 144 20.25 5.91 3.28
CA ALA A 144 20.41 5.80 4.72
C ALA A 144 19.22 6.42 5.47
N TRP A 145 18.72 7.55 4.98
CA TRP A 145 17.52 8.22 5.47
C TRP A 145 16.25 7.38 5.28
N LEU A 146 16.10 6.70 4.14
CA LEU A 146 15.00 5.75 3.94
C LEU A 146 15.08 4.58 4.93
N ARG A 147 16.28 4.05 5.20
CA ARG A 147 16.46 2.95 6.16
C ARG A 147 16.13 3.34 7.60
N SER A 148 16.37 4.59 7.99
CA SER A 148 16.02 5.07 9.34
C SER A 148 14.51 5.32 9.48
N ARG A 149 13.80 5.53 8.36
CA ARG A 149 12.36 5.73 8.36
C ARG A 149 11.60 4.41 8.30
N LYS A 150 10.92 4.09 9.40
CA LYS A 150 9.84 3.09 9.41
C LYS A 150 8.56 3.68 8.82
N GLU A 151 8.61 4.10 7.56
CA GLU A 151 7.39 4.55 6.87
C GLU A 151 6.43 3.38 6.67
N ARG A 152 5.14 3.63 6.91
CA ARG A 152 4.09 2.66 6.60
C ARG A 152 4.05 2.41 5.10
N LEU A 153 3.94 1.15 4.72
CA LEU A 153 3.76 0.76 3.33
C LEU A 153 2.38 1.21 2.84
N SER A 154 2.36 2.02 1.79
CA SER A 154 1.17 2.42 1.05
C SER A 154 1.57 2.82 -0.37
N SER A 155 0.62 2.81 -1.32
CA SER A 155 0.92 3.28 -2.68
C SER A 155 1.36 4.75 -2.70
N ASN A 156 0.84 5.57 -1.78
CA ASN A 156 1.20 6.99 -1.66
C ASN A 156 2.60 7.18 -1.09
N SER A 157 2.98 6.43 -0.06
CA SER A 157 4.35 6.49 0.49
C SER A 157 5.35 6.02 -0.55
N LEU A 158 5.11 4.90 -1.24
CA LEU A 158 5.99 4.44 -2.32
C LEU A 158 6.12 5.46 -3.46
N LEU A 159 5.03 6.11 -3.86
CA LEU A 159 5.07 7.17 -4.87
C LEU A 159 5.90 8.37 -4.39
N ALA A 160 5.68 8.82 -3.16
CA ALA A 160 6.44 9.93 -2.59
C ALA A 160 7.94 9.62 -2.53
N LEU A 161 8.32 8.40 -2.13
CA LEU A 161 9.71 7.95 -2.08
C LEU A 161 10.33 7.87 -3.48
N PHE A 162 9.59 7.34 -4.46
CA PHE A 162 10.01 7.30 -5.86
C PHE A 162 10.23 8.71 -6.43
N THR A 163 9.30 9.63 -6.17
CA THR A 163 9.44 11.03 -6.56
C THR A 163 10.67 11.67 -5.90
N GLY A 164 10.92 11.41 -4.61
CA GLY A 164 12.14 11.88 -3.92
C GLY A 164 13.44 11.37 -4.55
N LEU A 165 13.49 10.08 -4.91
CA LEU A 165 14.66 9.48 -5.59
C LEU A 165 14.96 10.12 -6.96
N ARG A 166 13.93 10.61 -7.67
CA ARG A 166 14.16 11.31 -8.95
C ARG A 166 14.94 12.60 -8.76
N PHE A 167 14.86 13.21 -7.59
CA PHE A 167 15.50 14.49 -7.26
C PHE A 167 16.80 14.35 -6.47
N SER A 168 17.09 13.16 -5.91
CA SER A 168 18.38 12.90 -5.24
C SER A 168 19.54 12.86 -6.24
N GLN A 169 20.71 13.36 -5.85
CA GLN A 169 21.94 13.30 -6.66
C GLN A 169 22.65 11.94 -6.51
N GLY A 170 23.39 11.48 -7.53
CA GLY A 170 24.20 10.26 -7.47
C GLY A 170 23.58 9.02 -8.12
N ASP A 171 24.27 7.88 -8.00
CA ASP A 171 23.89 6.64 -8.69
C ASP A 171 22.79 5.87 -7.95
N THR A 172 21.55 6.33 -8.11
CA THR A 172 20.33 5.67 -7.60
C THR A 172 19.52 5.02 -8.73
N ALA A 173 20.10 4.82 -9.92
CA ALA A 173 19.37 4.33 -11.09
C ALA A 173 18.72 2.97 -10.85
N ALA A 174 19.49 2.00 -10.35
CA ALA A 174 19.00 0.67 -9.98
C ALA A 174 17.85 0.74 -8.96
N LEU A 175 18.00 1.59 -7.94
CA LEU A 175 17.00 1.75 -6.90
C LEU A 175 15.70 2.38 -7.43
N ARG A 176 15.80 3.37 -8.32
CA ARG A 176 14.64 4.02 -8.96
C ARG A 176 13.80 3.03 -9.76
N VAL A 177 14.46 2.19 -10.54
CA VAL A 177 13.81 1.14 -11.35
C VAL A 177 13.09 0.13 -10.45
N CYS A 178 13.73 -0.28 -9.35
CA CYS A 178 13.09 -1.17 -8.37
C CYS A 178 11.88 -0.52 -7.68
N PHE A 179 11.98 0.75 -7.27
CA PHE A 179 10.85 1.45 -6.64
C PHE A 179 9.68 1.68 -7.59
N GLN A 180 9.96 2.01 -8.85
CA GLN A 180 8.92 2.12 -9.86
C GLN A 180 8.18 0.78 -10.00
N ARG A 181 8.92 -0.32 -10.14
CA ARG A 181 8.33 -1.65 -10.25
C ARG A 181 7.54 -2.05 -9.00
N ALA A 182 8.08 -1.74 -7.82
CA ALA A 182 7.41 -1.96 -6.54
C ALA A 182 6.08 -1.20 -6.46
N TRP A 183 6.07 0.08 -6.82
CA TRP A 183 4.86 0.89 -6.83
C TRP A 183 3.83 0.36 -7.84
N GLU A 184 4.26 0.03 -9.07
CA GLU A 184 3.39 -0.50 -10.12
C GLU A 184 2.78 -1.86 -9.77
N GLY A 185 3.55 -2.76 -9.16
CA GLY A 185 3.06 -4.05 -8.69
C GLY A 185 2.13 -3.87 -7.48
N PHE A 186 2.59 -3.15 -6.46
CA PHE A 186 1.86 -2.99 -5.20
C PHE A 186 0.48 -2.34 -5.38
N ARG A 187 0.36 -1.32 -6.25
CA ARG A 187 -0.94 -0.67 -6.53
C ARG A 187 -1.95 -1.58 -7.24
N ARG A 188 -1.49 -2.67 -7.85
CA ARG A 188 -2.35 -3.66 -8.53
C ARG A 188 -2.76 -4.79 -7.59
N GLU A 189 -2.11 -4.90 -6.44
CA GLU A 189 -2.48 -5.90 -5.43
C GLU A 189 -3.88 -5.63 -4.89
N PRO A 190 -4.65 -6.66 -4.53
CA PRO A 190 -5.89 -6.50 -3.79
C PRO A 190 -5.69 -5.73 -2.49
N GLN A 191 -6.69 -4.96 -2.06
CA GLN A 191 -6.60 -4.14 -0.85
C GLN A 191 -6.21 -4.94 0.39
N CYS A 192 -6.70 -6.18 0.53
CA CYS A 192 -6.35 -7.06 1.64
C CYS A 192 -4.85 -7.41 1.71
N VAL A 193 -4.19 -7.56 0.56
CA VAL A 193 -2.74 -7.75 0.48
C VAL A 193 -2.04 -6.45 0.84
N GLN A 194 -2.48 -5.33 0.28
CA GLN A 194 -1.89 -4.01 0.58
C GLN A 194 -1.96 -3.65 2.07
N ASP A 195 -3.05 -4.01 2.76
CA ASP A 195 -3.29 -3.71 4.17
C ASP A 195 -2.47 -4.59 5.14
N ASN A 196 -1.83 -5.66 4.66
CA ASN A 196 -1.07 -6.60 5.48
C ASN A 196 0.23 -7.07 4.81
N ALA A 197 0.82 -6.22 3.98
CA ALA A 197 2.03 -6.53 3.21
C ALA A 197 3.33 -6.13 3.92
N ARG A 198 4.37 -6.91 3.67
CA ARG A 198 5.77 -6.60 3.93
C ARG A 198 6.50 -6.54 2.60
N LEU A 199 6.78 -5.34 2.11
CA LEU A 199 7.51 -5.12 0.87
C LEU A 199 9.00 -4.99 1.14
N ARG A 200 9.81 -5.80 0.46
CA ARG A 200 11.27 -5.75 0.42
C ARG A 200 11.74 -5.32 -0.96
N VAL A 201 12.48 -4.22 -1.01
CA VAL A 201 13.10 -3.72 -2.24
C VAL A 201 14.59 -3.99 -2.16
N ARG A 202 15.09 -4.92 -2.97
CA ARG A 202 16.50 -5.29 -3.07
C ARG A 202 17.10 -4.79 -4.37
N TRP A 203 18.24 -4.12 -4.24
CA TRP A 203 19.08 -3.72 -5.35
C TRP A 203 20.54 -4.06 -5.00
N GLY A 204 21.46 -4.04 -5.97
CA GLY A 204 22.87 -4.40 -5.72
C GLY A 204 23.57 -3.61 -4.59
N GLY A 205 23.00 -2.48 -4.15
CA GLY A 205 23.50 -1.65 -3.03
C GLY A 205 22.78 -1.85 -1.69
N GLY A 206 21.86 -2.81 -1.58
CA GLY A 206 21.26 -3.25 -0.31
C GLY A 206 19.75 -3.51 -0.36
N GLU A 207 19.12 -3.49 0.81
CA GLU A 207 17.70 -3.77 1.00
C GLU A 207 17.00 -2.61 1.73
N LEU A 208 15.73 -2.38 1.36
CA LEU A 208 14.76 -1.56 2.08
C LEU A 208 13.52 -2.38 2.37
N GLU A 209 12.92 -2.13 3.53
CA GLU A 209 11.74 -2.84 3.99
C GLU A 209 10.64 -1.86 4.40
N PHE A 210 9.42 -2.14 3.95
CA PHE A 210 8.22 -1.39 4.24
C PHE A 210 7.14 -2.35 4.72
N VAL A 211 6.37 -1.96 5.74
CA VAL A 211 5.35 -2.82 6.34
C VAL A 211 4.01 -2.08 6.43
N SER A 212 2.94 -2.79 6.06
CA SER A 212 1.54 -2.47 6.29
C SER A 212 0.91 -3.55 7.16
N GLY A 213 0.03 -3.16 8.08
CA GLY A 213 -0.60 -4.10 9.01
C GLY A 213 0.41 -4.91 9.83
N GLN A 214 0.28 -6.24 9.77
CA GLN A 214 1.18 -7.19 10.44
C GLN A 214 2.30 -7.71 9.51
N GLY A 215 2.27 -7.38 8.22
CA GLY A 215 3.30 -7.75 7.26
C GLY A 215 3.37 -9.24 6.92
N GLN A 216 2.23 -9.93 6.89
CA GLN A 216 2.17 -11.38 6.63
C GLN A 216 2.26 -11.75 5.13
N CYS A 217 1.95 -10.81 4.24
CA CYS A 217 2.13 -10.98 2.80
C CYS A 217 3.51 -10.44 2.40
N GLU A 218 4.50 -11.31 2.15
CA GLU A 218 5.82 -10.84 1.73
C GLU A 218 5.80 -10.50 0.24
N ILE A 219 6.22 -9.30 -0.10
CA ILE A 219 6.39 -8.84 -1.47
C ILE A 219 7.87 -8.53 -1.63
N SER A 220 8.50 -9.07 -2.65
CA SER A 220 9.92 -8.87 -2.93
C SER A 220 10.09 -8.27 -4.32
N VAL A 221 10.82 -7.17 -4.40
CA VAL A 221 11.29 -6.60 -5.65
C VAL A 221 12.79 -6.74 -5.71
N LEU A 222 13.28 -7.49 -6.70
CA LEU A 222 14.70 -7.74 -6.88
C LEU A 222 15.14 -7.31 -8.26
N LEU A 223 16.32 -6.70 -8.35
CA LEU A 223 16.95 -6.44 -9.65
C LEU A 223 17.74 -7.68 -10.07
N ALA A 224 17.24 -8.40 -11.08
CA ALA A 224 17.89 -9.57 -11.67
C ALA A 224 18.19 -9.30 -13.15
N ASP A 225 19.44 -9.51 -13.57
CA ASP A 225 19.86 -9.30 -14.97
C ASP A 225 19.55 -7.89 -15.53
N GLY A 226 19.55 -6.88 -14.66
CA GLY A 226 19.23 -5.49 -15.01
C GLY A 226 17.74 -5.15 -15.01
N GLU A 227 16.85 -6.13 -14.79
CA GLU A 227 15.40 -5.96 -14.80
C GLU A 227 14.79 -6.17 -13.40
N PRO A 228 13.87 -5.30 -12.95
CA PRO A 228 13.24 -5.44 -11.65
C PRO A 228 12.12 -6.50 -11.71
N GLN A 229 12.31 -7.59 -10.99
CA GLN A 229 11.31 -8.64 -10.83
C GLN A 229 10.49 -8.38 -9.57
N TYR A 230 9.17 -8.50 -9.70
CA TYR A 230 8.22 -8.35 -8.61
C TYR A 230 7.65 -9.72 -8.27
N HIS A 231 7.83 -10.15 -7.03
CA HIS A 231 7.40 -11.45 -6.53
C HIS A 231 6.56 -11.26 -5.27
N VAL A 232 5.48 -12.04 -5.15
CA VAL A 232 4.70 -12.13 -3.92
C VAL A 232 4.89 -13.52 -3.36
N THR A 233 5.31 -13.61 -2.10
CA THR A 233 5.58 -14.84 -1.37
C THR A 233 4.74 -14.88 -0.10
N GLU A 234 3.96 -15.94 0.07
CA GLU A 234 3.14 -16.14 1.26
C GLU A 234 3.97 -16.74 2.42
N LEU A 235 3.98 -16.10 3.58
CA LEU A 235 4.47 -16.71 4.82
C LEU A 235 3.28 -17.38 5.52
N GLY A 236 3.11 -18.69 5.34
CA GLY A 236 2.01 -19.43 5.96
C GLY A 236 1.84 -20.92 5.59
N GLY A 237 2.67 -21.46 4.69
CA GLY A 237 2.68 -22.89 4.37
C GLY A 237 4.07 -23.36 3.95
N ASP A 238 4.32 -24.67 3.99
CA ASP A 238 5.63 -25.33 3.81
C ASP A 238 6.37 -25.04 2.48
N ARG A 239 5.83 -24.21 1.58
CA ARG A 239 6.52 -23.77 0.35
C ARG A 239 6.12 -22.35 -0.07
N PRO A 240 7.08 -21.52 -0.52
CA PRO A 240 6.78 -20.24 -1.16
C PRO A 240 6.07 -20.48 -2.50
N VAL A 241 4.88 -19.91 -2.68
CA VAL A 241 4.15 -19.91 -3.95
C VAL A 241 4.13 -18.49 -4.50
N THR A 242 4.67 -18.30 -5.71
CA THR A 242 4.74 -17.01 -6.41
C THR A 242 3.44 -16.69 -7.14
N TRP A 243 2.92 -15.48 -6.96
CA TRP A 243 1.76 -14.96 -7.70
C TRP A 243 2.20 -14.18 -8.94
N SER A 244 1.61 -14.45 -10.11
CA SER A 244 1.86 -13.68 -11.34
C SER A 244 0.55 -13.13 -11.91
N HIS A 245 0.38 -11.81 -11.87
CA HIS A 245 -0.76 -11.06 -12.43
C HIS A 245 -0.91 -11.14 -13.96
N THR A 246 -0.06 -11.90 -14.64
CA THR A 246 -0.02 -12.03 -16.10
C THR A 246 -0.75 -13.26 -16.63
N SER A 247 -1.36 -14.09 -15.77
CA SER A 247 -2.11 -15.27 -16.21
C SER A 247 -3.26 -15.57 -15.25
N PRO A 248 -4.49 -15.83 -15.75
CA PRO A 248 -5.60 -16.27 -14.91
C PRO A 248 -5.23 -17.57 -14.18
N GLU A 249 -5.69 -17.72 -12.94
CA GLU A 249 -5.38 -18.91 -12.14
C GLU A 249 -5.95 -20.17 -12.81
N PRO A 250 -5.23 -21.31 -12.75
CA PRO A 250 -5.73 -22.56 -13.31
C PRO A 250 -7.07 -22.93 -12.64
N LEU A 251 -8.09 -23.19 -13.44
CA LEU A 251 -9.41 -23.56 -12.95
C LEU A 251 -9.53 -25.09 -12.85
N ARG A 252 -9.23 -25.63 -11.67
CA ARG A 252 -9.65 -26.96 -11.23
C ARG A 252 -10.36 -26.87 -9.89
N VAL A 253 -11.11 -27.91 -9.53
CA VAL A 253 -11.77 -27.98 -8.21
C VAL A 253 -10.76 -27.83 -7.06
N ALA A 254 -9.58 -28.44 -7.19
CA ALA A 254 -8.51 -28.31 -6.21
C ALA A 254 -7.94 -26.88 -6.14
N ASP A 255 -7.90 -26.17 -7.27
CA ASP A 255 -7.41 -24.80 -7.34
C ASP A 255 -8.43 -23.83 -6.74
N LEU A 256 -9.73 -24.00 -6.99
CA LEU A 256 -10.80 -23.24 -6.32
C LEU A 256 -10.75 -23.40 -4.80
N ALA A 257 -10.57 -24.64 -4.31
CA ALA A 257 -10.41 -24.89 -2.87
C ALA A 257 -9.16 -24.21 -2.33
N ARG A 258 -8.04 -24.29 -3.06
CA ARG A 258 -6.78 -23.62 -2.68
C ARG A 258 -6.95 -22.11 -2.60
N VAL A 259 -7.60 -21.49 -3.57
CA VAL A 259 -7.87 -20.04 -3.56
C VAL A 259 -8.76 -19.65 -2.38
N ARG A 260 -9.81 -20.43 -2.09
CA ARG A 260 -10.67 -20.20 -0.92
C ARG A 260 -9.88 -20.23 0.39
N GLU A 261 -9.05 -21.25 0.59
CA GLU A 261 -8.22 -21.37 1.81
C GLU A 261 -7.23 -20.19 1.90
N ARG A 262 -6.58 -19.82 0.78
CA ARG A 262 -5.66 -18.65 0.71
C ARG A 262 -6.34 -17.34 1.13
N LEU A 263 -7.51 -17.05 0.56
CA LEU A 263 -8.31 -15.87 0.91
C LEU A 263 -8.77 -15.90 2.38
N GLY A 264 -9.02 -17.11 2.90
CA GLY A 264 -9.33 -17.34 4.31
C GLY A 264 -8.16 -16.93 5.22
N CYS A 265 -6.94 -17.36 4.89
CA CYS A 265 -5.72 -16.98 5.61
C CYS A 265 -5.50 -15.46 5.63
N TRP A 266 -5.86 -14.76 4.55
CA TRP A 266 -5.72 -13.31 4.45
C TRP A 266 -6.83 -12.52 5.15
N ARG A 267 -7.82 -13.20 5.75
CA ARG A 267 -9.08 -12.59 6.22
C ARG A 267 -9.79 -11.75 5.15
N ALA A 268 -9.46 -12.01 3.88
CA ALA A 268 -10.08 -11.41 2.70
C ALA A 268 -11.34 -12.17 2.27
N LEU A 269 -11.55 -13.35 2.85
CA LEU A 269 -12.73 -14.17 2.64
C LEU A 269 -13.90 -13.65 3.48
N GLY A 270 -14.50 -12.56 3.03
CA GLY A 270 -15.77 -12.04 3.53
C GLY A 270 -16.90 -13.05 3.38
N GLU A 271 -18.03 -12.82 4.06
CA GLU A 271 -19.15 -13.78 4.10
C GLU A 271 -19.71 -14.08 2.70
N GLU A 272 -19.86 -13.06 1.86
CA GLU A 272 -20.34 -13.22 0.48
C GLU A 272 -19.40 -14.06 -0.37
N LEU A 273 -18.11 -13.74 -0.37
CA LEU A 273 -17.11 -14.47 -1.14
C LEU A 273 -16.98 -15.92 -0.64
N ARG A 274 -17.05 -16.13 0.68
CA ARG A 274 -17.12 -17.47 1.29
C ARG A 274 -18.33 -18.24 0.78
N SER A 275 -19.49 -17.60 0.72
CA SER A 275 -20.72 -18.20 0.21
C SER A 275 -20.61 -18.53 -1.28
N CYS A 276 -20.02 -17.64 -2.09
CA CYS A 276 -19.74 -17.89 -3.51
C CYS A 276 -18.84 -19.11 -3.70
N PHE A 277 -17.74 -19.23 -2.95
CA PHE A 277 -16.91 -20.45 -2.99
C PHE A 277 -17.65 -21.69 -2.49
N GLY A 278 -18.51 -21.53 -1.49
CA GLY A 278 -19.40 -22.57 -0.98
C GLY A 278 -20.34 -23.15 -2.04
N GLU A 279 -20.76 -22.33 -3.02
CA GLU A 279 -21.59 -22.76 -4.14
C GLU A 279 -20.76 -23.19 -5.36
N ALA A 280 -19.71 -22.43 -5.69
CA ALA A 280 -18.88 -22.64 -6.88
C ALA A 280 -18.18 -23.99 -6.87
N ILE A 281 -17.53 -24.36 -5.76
CA ILE A 281 -16.76 -25.61 -5.65
C ILE A 281 -17.64 -26.85 -5.87
N PRO A 282 -18.77 -27.04 -5.15
CA PRO A 282 -19.60 -28.23 -5.35
C PRO A 282 -20.39 -28.23 -6.66
N ARG A 283 -20.71 -27.06 -7.24
CA ARG A 283 -21.38 -27.02 -8.56
C ARG A 283 -20.41 -27.34 -9.68
N PHE A 284 -19.25 -26.70 -9.69
CA PHE A 284 -18.24 -26.93 -10.71
C PHE A 284 -17.73 -28.38 -10.71
N SER A 285 -17.61 -29.01 -9.54
CA SER A 285 -17.21 -30.42 -9.46
C SER A 285 -18.23 -31.41 -10.04
N ARG A 286 -19.49 -30.98 -10.22
CA ARG A 286 -20.56 -31.76 -10.85
C ARG A 286 -20.69 -31.50 -12.35
N GLU A 287 -20.05 -30.46 -12.88
CA GLU A 287 -20.06 -30.18 -14.31
C GLU A 287 -19.32 -31.29 -15.07
N PRO A 288 -19.71 -31.60 -16.32
CA PRO A 288 -19.00 -32.56 -17.16
C PRO A 288 -17.52 -32.21 -17.34
N HIS A 289 -16.68 -33.22 -17.56
CA HIS A 289 -15.24 -33.02 -17.74
C HIS A 289 -14.91 -32.03 -18.88
N CYS A 290 -15.62 -32.12 -20.01
CA CYS A 290 -15.43 -31.22 -21.14
C CYS A 290 -15.76 -29.74 -20.82
N VAL A 291 -16.62 -29.51 -19.82
CA VAL A 291 -16.91 -28.16 -19.30
C VAL A 291 -15.76 -27.74 -18.37
N GLN A 292 -15.32 -28.60 -17.45
CA GLN A 292 -14.25 -28.28 -16.50
C GLN A 292 -12.91 -27.97 -17.18
N GLU A 293 -12.58 -28.64 -18.28
CA GLU A 293 -11.30 -28.47 -19.01
C GLU A 293 -11.24 -27.22 -19.91
N ASN A 294 -12.36 -26.54 -20.12
CA ASN A 294 -12.43 -25.42 -21.06
C ASN A 294 -13.33 -24.28 -20.54
N ALA A 295 -13.33 -24.08 -19.23
CA ALA A 295 -14.14 -23.08 -18.55
C ALA A 295 -13.37 -21.82 -18.17
N ARG A 296 -14.06 -20.68 -18.24
CA ARG A 296 -13.69 -19.43 -17.60
C ARG A 296 -14.68 -19.14 -16.49
N MET A 297 -14.22 -19.14 -15.24
CA MET A 297 -15.08 -18.84 -14.09
C MET A 297 -14.80 -17.44 -13.55
N GLY A 298 -15.84 -16.59 -13.57
CA GLY A 298 -15.85 -15.30 -12.89
C GLY A 298 -16.62 -15.38 -11.58
N ILE A 299 -15.98 -15.07 -10.46
CA ILE A 299 -16.63 -14.91 -9.15
C ILE A 299 -16.71 -13.43 -8.82
N SER A 300 -17.91 -12.89 -8.65
CA SER A 300 -18.12 -11.47 -8.32
C SER A 300 -18.79 -11.28 -6.96
N TRP A 301 -18.36 -10.23 -6.25
CA TRP A 301 -18.89 -9.78 -4.97
C TRP A 301 -18.73 -8.25 -4.86
N ASP A 302 -19.32 -7.63 -3.84
CA ASP A 302 -19.32 -6.15 -3.69
C ASP A 302 -17.92 -5.53 -3.62
N GLY A 303 -16.91 -6.33 -3.27
CA GLY A 303 -15.51 -5.92 -3.17
C GLY A 303 -14.64 -6.20 -4.39
N GLY A 304 -15.18 -6.81 -5.47
CA GLY A 304 -14.42 -7.06 -6.70
C GLY A 304 -14.83 -8.32 -7.47
N THR A 305 -13.95 -8.70 -8.40
CA THR A 305 -14.13 -9.88 -9.28
C THR A 305 -12.87 -10.72 -9.32
N LEU A 306 -13.02 -12.04 -9.33
CA LEU A 306 -11.97 -13.04 -9.46
C LEU A 306 -12.21 -13.87 -10.72
N GLU A 307 -11.19 -14.01 -11.56
CA GLU A 307 -11.26 -14.84 -12.76
C GLU A 307 -10.31 -16.04 -12.66
N LEU A 308 -10.83 -17.22 -12.99
CA LEU A 308 -10.07 -18.47 -13.14
C LEU A 308 -10.30 -19.06 -14.53
N LEU A 309 -9.30 -19.71 -15.11
CA LEU A 309 -9.34 -20.20 -16.48
C LEU A 309 -8.82 -21.64 -16.59
N SER A 310 -9.52 -22.45 -17.38
CA SER A 310 -9.14 -23.80 -17.81
C SER A 310 -9.25 -23.86 -19.32
N GLY A 311 -8.22 -24.40 -19.98
CA GLY A 311 -8.15 -24.48 -21.44
C GLY A 311 -8.28 -23.11 -22.12
N GLU A 312 -9.09 -23.05 -23.17
CA GLU A 312 -9.37 -21.84 -23.96
C GLU A 312 -10.47 -20.96 -23.33
N GLY A 313 -11.15 -21.45 -22.29
CA GLY A 313 -12.23 -20.73 -21.60
C GLY A 313 -13.50 -20.51 -22.42
N GLN A 314 -13.84 -21.44 -23.32
CA GLN A 314 -15.05 -21.34 -24.16
C GLN A 314 -16.37 -21.50 -23.38
N CYS A 315 -16.33 -22.07 -22.18
CA CYS A 315 -17.46 -22.15 -21.27
C CYS A 315 -17.37 -21.04 -20.21
N GLU A 316 -18.17 -20.00 -20.34
CA GLU A 316 -18.27 -18.97 -19.31
C GLU A 316 -19.14 -19.44 -18.14
N ILE A 317 -18.62 -19.29 -16.93
CA ILE A 317 -19.29 -19.61 -15.68
C ILE A 317 -19.23 -18.37 -14.80
N SER A 318 -20.37 -17.92 -14.30
CA SER A 318 -20.46 -16.77 -13.40
C SER A 318 -21.01 -17.22 -12.05
N VAL A 319 -20.34 -16.79 -10.98
CA VAL A 319 -20.79 -16.98 -9.61
C VAL A 319 -20.89 -15.62 -8.94
N CYS A 320 -22.10 -15.17 -8.65
CA CYS A 320 -22.33 -13.87 -8.04
C CYS A 320 -23.16 -13.99 -6.77
N CYS A 321 -22.86 -13.18 -5.76
CA CYS A 321 -23.73 -13.05 -4.60
C CYS A 321 -24.79 -11.98 -4.91
N ARG A 322 -26.08 -12.36 -4.91
CA ARG A 322 -27.20 -11.42 -4.99
C ARG A 322 -28.12 -11.63 -3.80
N ASP A 323 -28.44 -10.55 -3.08
CA ASP A 323 -29.28 -10.58 -1.88
C ASP A 323 -28.77 -11.58 -0.81
N GLY A 324 -27.45 -11.66 -0.64
CA GLY A 324 -26.81 -12.59 0.30
C GLY A 324 -26.88 -14.07 -0.12
N ARG A 325 -27.27 -14.37 -1.36
CA ARG A 325 -27.33 -15.74 -1.89
C ARG A 325 -26.42 -15.91 -3.10
N PRO A 326 -25.57 -16.95 -3.13
CA PRO A 326 -24.72 -17.23 -4.27
C PRO A 326 -25.56 -17.81 -5.41
N GLN A 327 -25.41 -17.25 -6.61
CA GLN A 327 -26.01 -17.70 -7.85
C GLN A 327 -24.92 -18.23 -8.76
N TYR A 328 -25.05 -19.48 -9.16
CA TYR A 328 -24.16 -20.14 -10.11
C TYR A 328 -24.86 -20.23 -11.46
N GLU A 329 -24.34 -19.50 -12.44
CA GLU A 329 -24.85 -19.45 -13.80
C GLU A 329 -23.77 -19.94 -14.77
N VAL A 330 -24.20 -20.63 -15.81
CA VAL A 330 -23.33 -21.02 -16.91
C VAL A 330 -23.87 -20.35 -18.15
N GLY A 331 -22.99 -19.64 -18.83
CA GLY A 331 -23.27 -18.89 -20.04
C GLY A 331 -23.58 -19.80 -21.22
N GLU A 332 -23.45 -19.23 -22.42
CA GLU A 332 -23.72 -19.98 -23.63
C GLU A 332 -22.69 -21.08 -23.88
N LEU A 333 -23.16 -22.32 -23.94
CA LEU A 333 -22.32 -23.49 -24.21
C LEU A 333 -22.30 -23.82 -25.71
N PRO A 334 -21.14 -24.27 -26.23
CA PRO A 334 -21.08 -25.06 -27.47
C PRO A 334 -22.02 -26.28 -27.38
N VAL A 335 -22.61 -26.71 -28.50
CA VAL A 335 -23.65 -27.77 -28.49
C VAL A 335 -23.16 -29.08 -27.87
N HIS A 336 -21.91 -29.50 -28.15
CA HIS A 336 -21.37 -30.72 -27.55
C HIS A 336 -21.25 -30.62 -26.01
N MET A 337 -20.90 -29.46 -25.46
CA MET A 337 -20.88 -29.22 -24.00
C MET A 337 -22.30 -29.12 -23.41
N TYR A 338 -23.22 -28.47 -24.13
CA TYR A 338 -24.63 -28.39 -23.74
C TYR A 338 -25.26 -29.78 -23.63
N LEU A 339 -25.01 -30.66 -24.59
CA LEU A 339 -25.49 -32.05 -24.57
C LEU A 339 -24.85 -32.87 -23.45
N ALA A 340 -23.53 -32.76 -23.25
CA ALA A 340 -22.85 -33.42 -22.13
C ALA A 340 -23.44 -32.99 -20.77
N ARG A 341 -23.77 -31.70 -20.64
CA ARG A 341 -24.38 -31.14 -19.43
C ARG A 341 -25.82 -31.59 -19.22
N LEU A 342 -26.64 -31.66 -20.26
CA LEU A 342 -27.99 -32.25 -20.19
C LEU A 342 -27.95 -33.73 -19.75
N CYS A 343 -26.95 -34.48 -20.18
CA CYS A 343 -26.75 -35.86 -19.73
C CYS A 343 -26.34 -35.93 -18.25
N ALA A 344 -25.49 -35.01 -17.78
CA ALA A 344 -25.06 -34.95 -16.38
C ALA A 344 -26.12 -34.37 -15.44
N HIS A 345 -27.00 -33.51 -15.95
CA HIS A 345 -28.04 -32.81 -15.21
C HIS A 345 -29.39 -32.99 -15.92
N ALA A 346 -30.09 -34.07 -15.58
CA ALA A 346 -31.41 -34.33 -16.13
C ALA A 346 -32.37 -33.19 -15.78
N GLU A 347 -32.81 -32.43 -16.80
CA GLU A 347 -33.88 -31.46 -16.65
C GLU A 347 -35.24 -32.16 -16.63
N PRO A 348 -36.24 -31.63 -15.88
CA PRO A 348 -37.60 -32.14 -15.94
C PRO A 348 -38.12 -32.12 -17.38
N LEU A 349 -38.67 -33.24 -17.85
CA LEU A 349 -39.22 -33.33 -19.20
C LEU A 349 -40.45 -32.43 -19.31
N SER A 350 -40.34 -31.37 -20.11
CA SER A 350 -41.43 -30.44 -20.40
C SER A 350 -41.38 -30.03 -21.88
N ALA A 351 -42.51 -29.56 -22.41
CA ALA A 351 -42.57 -29.01 -23.76
C ALA A 351 -41.59 -27.83 -23.93
N ASP A 352 -41.39 -27.02 -22.89
CA ASP A 352 -40.49 -25.87 -22.94
C ASP A 352 -39.02 -26.27 -22.90
N THR A 353 -38.68 -27.32 -22.13
CA THR A 353 -37.36 -27.95 -22.14
C THR A 353 -37.05 -28.47 -23.54
N LEU A 354 -37.95 -29.26 -24.13
CA LEU A 354 -37.78 -29.80 -25.48
C LEU A 354 -37.66 -28.70 -26.55
N ARG A 355 -38.47 -27.63 -26.49
CA ARG A 355 -38.34 -26.45 -27.37
C ARG A 355 -37.01 -25.72 -27.20
N ARG A 356 -36.49 -25.63 -25.97
CA ARG A 356 -35.19 -25.01 -25.67
C ARG A 356 -34.04 -25.82 -26.28
N VAL A 357 -34.05 -27.14 -26.08
CA VAL A 357 -33.07 -28.04 -26.69
C VAL A 357 -33.11 -27.96 -28.21
N LEU A 358 -34.32 -27.96 -28.81
CA LEU A 358 -34.49 -27.84 -30.26
C LEU A 358 -33.92 -26.53 -30.83
N ARG A 359 -34.15 -25.40 -30.13
CA ARG A 359 -33.58 -24.10 -30.52
C ARG A 359 -32.05 -24.12 -30.47
N LYS A 360 -31.45 -24.69 -29.42
CA LYS A 360 -29.98 -24.73 -29.27
C LYS A 360 -29.33 -25.67 -30.29
N LEU A 361 -29.97 -26.78 -30.65
CA LEU A 361 -29.53 -27.64 -31.75
C LEU A 361 -29.66 -26.95 -33.11
N GLY A 362 -30.71 -26.15 -33.30
CA GLY A 362 -30.93 -25.41 -34.54
C GLY A 362 -29.99 -24.23 -34.79
N SER A 363 -29.29 -23.74 -33.77
CA SER A 363 -28.31 -22.65 -33.88
C SER A 363 -26.89 -23.10 -34.24
N CYS A 364 -26.64 -24.41 -34.44
CA CYS A 364 -25.31 -24.93 -34.72
C CYS A 364 -25.11 -25.35 -36.19
N GLN A 365 -23.88 -25.22 -36.66
CA GLN A 365 -23.43 -25.67 -37.99
C GLN A 365 -23.03 -27.17 -38.02
N GLU A 366 -22.99 -27.83 -36.87
CA GLU A 366 -22.71 -29.26 -36.75
C GLU A 366 -23.91 -30.12 -37.18
N ASP A 367 -23.65 -31.37 -37.61
CA ASP A 367 -24.65 -32.29 -38.16
C ASP A 367 -25.58 -32.88 -37.07
N THR A 368 -26.42 -32.01 -36.50
CA THR A 368 -27.39 -32.32 -35.44
C THR A 368 -28.74 -32.78 -36.00
N GLY A 369 -28.84 -33.01 -37.31
CA GLY A 369 -30.10 -33.24 -38.03
C GLY A 369 -30.94 -34.40 -37.48
N ILE A 370 -30.28 -35.52 -37.15
CA ILE A 370 -30.94 -36.71 -36.59
C ILE A 370 -31.48 -36.43 -35.19
N LEU A 371 -30.66 -35.84 -34.31
CA LEU A 371 -31.05 -35.54 -32.93
C LEU A 371 -32.20 -34.50 -32.88
N ARG A 372 -32.13 -33.50 -33.76
CA ARG A 372 -33.19 -32.49 -33.91
C ARG A 372 -34.50 -33.12 -34.38
N ALA A 373 -34.46 -34.05 -35.34
CA ALA A 373 -35.65 -34.79 -35.79
C ALA A 373 -36.26 -35.63 -34.65
N CYS A 374 -35.44 -36.32 -33.87
CA CYS A 374 -35.89 -37.10 -32.72
C CYS A 374 -36.56 -36.23 -31.65
N ILE A 375 -35.98 -35.07 -31.31
CA ILE A 375 -36.54 -34.16 -30.30
C ILE A 375 -37.81 -33.47 -30.82
N ALA A 376 -37.88 -33.11 -32.11
CA ALA A 376 -39.09 -32.59 -32.73
C ALA A 376 -40.24 -33.61 -32.67
N HIS A 377 -39.94 -34.89 -32.93
CA HIS A 377 -40.92 -35.97 -32.79
C HIS A 377 -41.39 -36.14 -31.34
N ALA A 378 -40.46 -36.15 -30.38
CA ALA A 378 -40.79 -36.25 -28.96
C ALA A 378 -41.67 -35.07 -28.49
N LEU A 379 -41.41 -33.86 -28.98
CA LEU A 379 -42.22 -32.67 -28.69
C LEU A 379 -43.64 -32.77 -29.26
N ASP A 380 -43.80 -33.26 -30.50
CA ASP A 380 -45.13 -33.48 -31.11
C ASP A 380 -45.94 -34.52 -30.31
N GLN A 381 -45.30 -35.61 -29.89
CA GLN A 381 -45.95 -36.62 -29.03
C GLN A 381 -46.31 -36.08 -27.64
N PHE A 382 -45.49 -35.18 -27.08
CA PHE A 382 -45.71 -34.62 -25.75
C PHE A 382 -46.83 -33.55 -25.72
N ILE A 383 -47.03 -32.82 -26.83
CA ILE A 383 -48.05 -31.75 -26.92
C ILE A 383 -49.43 -32.29 -27.34
N ARG A 384 -49.49 -33.43 -28.03
CA ARG A 384 -50.78 -33.99 -28.49
C ARG A 384 -51.63 -34.46 -27.30
N PRO A 385 -52.83 -33.90 -27.09
CA PRO A 385 -53.74 -34.39 -26.06
C PRO A 385 -54.34 -35.73 -26.52
N GLY A 386 -54.02 -36.81 -25.81
CA GLY A 386 -54.78 -38.05 -25.84
C GLY A 386 -54.66 -38.90 -27.11
N VAL A 387 -53.64 -39.75 -27.16
CA VAL A 387 -53.78 -41.07 -27.79
C VAL A 387 -53.10 -42.10 -26.90
N CYS A 388 -53.81 -42.55 -25.85
CA CYS A 388 -53.63 -43.91 -25.37
C CYS A 388 -54.03 -44.85 -26.51
N ARG A 389 -53.09 -45.19 -27.39
CA ARG A 389 -53.24 -46.35 -28.26
C ARG A 389 -53.12 -47.57 -27.37
N ARG A 390 -54.28 -48.07 -26.92
CA ARG A 390 -54.47 -49.50 -26.70
C ARG A 390 -53.92 -50.20 -27.95
N THR A 391 -52.90 -51.02 -27.78
CA THR A 391 -52.56 -52.06 -28.75
C THR A 391 -53.74 -53.03 -28.81
N PRO A 392 -54.38 -53.24 -29.98
CA PRO A 392 -55.18 -54.41 -30.21
C PRO A 392 -54.32 -55.44 -30.93
N GLY A 393 -53.93 -56.50 -30.22
CA GLY A 393 -53.61 -57.82 -30.76
C GLY A 393 -52.46 -57.95 -31.79
N CYS A 394 -51.57 -58.89 -31.47
CA CYS A 394 -50.49 -59.47 -32.28
C CYS A 394 -49.16 -58.74 -32.25
#